data_AF-A0A9Q2QF26-F1
#
_entry.id   AF-A0A9Q2QF26-F1
#
_cell.length_a   1.000
_cell.length_b   1.000
_cell.length_c   1.000
_cell.angle_alpha   90.00
_cell.angle_beta   90.00
_cell.angle_gamma   90.00
#
_symmetry.space_group_name_H-M   'P 1'
#
loop_
_entity.id
_entity.type
_entity.pdbx_description
1 polymer ?
#
loop_
_entity_poly.entity_id
_entity_poly.type
_entity_poly.pdbx_seq_one_letter_code
_entity_poly.pdbx_strand_id
1 'polypeptide(L)'
;MREIIFCILLLVGSGCLAWFYTDPQYISKTKLPKKLRGVKKLVVIYSRYLYSGGHFRRLLFVLVVVSLSYVLFTDSSKYKFIENMAFSVIAAFIFDTFLNFQKEQLHKTMVSRSWQSSYNSCYDREKVVLALYSEGRALPMKLQLHLLHRLIFMSIIYSQNNVTKKIISLPWSSNGNGLKMIDLPKGFVFGDLLLDFIREDAKFINSFYLDEKVATSFPSINDLSRRFNNSCLIALSMIETKLGLENGWNGNDETINKQMKLYFSERKQFMKLYEKLISNYGVVGW
;
A
#
# COMPACT_ATOMS: atom_id res chain seq x y z
N MET A 1 -10.16 -9.15 44.38
CA MET A 1 -8.91 -9.11 43.58
C MET A 1 -8.92 -10.06 42.38
N ARG A 2 -9.18 -11.37 42.52
CA ARG A 2 -9.19 -12.32 41.39
C ARG A 2 -10.21 -12.00 40.27
N GLU A 3 -11.42 -11.58 40.64
CA GLU A 3 -12.46 -11.20 39.66
C GLU A 3 -12.10 -9.94 38.87
N ILE A 4 -11.48 -8.95 39.51
CA ILE A 4 -11.04 -7.70 38.85
C ILE A 4 -9.94 -8.01 37.84
N ILE A 5 -8.98 -8.87 38.20
CA ILE A 5 -7.90 -9.31 37.30
C ILE A 5 -8.47 -10.08 36.10
N PHE A 6 -9.45 -10.95 36.33
CA PHE A 6 -10.14 -11.68 35.27
C PHE A 6 -10.87 -10.74 34.29
N CYS A 7 -11.58 -9.74 34.80
CA CYS A 7 -12.24 -8.72 33.98
C CYS A 7 -11.22 -7.92 33.14
N ILE A 8 -10.10 -7.50 33.74
CA ILE A 8 -9.04 -6.79 33.01
C ILE A 8 -8.47 -7.66 31.88
N LEU A 9 -8.20 -8.94 32.13
CA LEU A 9 -7.71 -9.86 31.11
C LEU A 9 -8.70 -10.05 29.97
N LEU A 10 -10.00 -10.14 30.26
CA LEU A 10 -11.04 -10.23 29.23
C LEU A 10 -11.13 -8.95 28.40
N LEU A 11 -11.05 -7.77 29.02
CA LEU A 11 -11.08 -6.49 28.32
C LEU A 11 -9.86 -6.33 27.40
N VAL A 12 -8.67 -6.61 27.91
CA VAL A 12 -7.43 -6.59 27.11
C VAL A 12 -7.50 -7.61 25.97
N GLY A 13 -7.96 -8.84 26.25
CA GLY A 13 -8.15 -9.88 25.24
C GLY A 13 -9.14 -9.46 24.14
N SER A 14 -10.27 -8.86 24.53
CA SER A 14 -11.29 -8.36 23.59
C SER A 14 -10.74 -7.24 22.70
N GLY A 15 -9.95 -6.33 23.24
CA GLY A 15 -9.32 -5.25 22.48
C GLY A 15 -8.28 -5.77 21.50
N CYS A 16 -7.45 -6.73 21.92
CA CYS A 16 -6.49 -7.41 21.04
C CYS A 16 -7.20 -8.14 19.89
N LEU A 17 -8.28 -8.90 20.18
CA LEU A 17 -9.07 -9.56 19.15
C LEU A 17 -9.70 -8.55 18.19
N ALA A 18 -10.30 -7.48 18.71
CA ALA A 18 -10.88 -6.41 17.90
C ALA A 18 -9.85 -5.79 16.93
N TRP A 19 -8.62 -5.58 17.38
CA TRP A 19 -7.55 -5.08 16.53
C TRP A 19 -7.25 -6.02 15.36
N PHE A 20 -7.21 -7.34 15.59
CA PHE A 20 -7.05 -8.32 14.49
C PHE A 20 -8.23 -8.31 13.52
N TYR A 21 -9.46 -8.12 14.02
CA TYR A 21 -10.66 -7.97 13.17
C TYR A 21 -10.67 -6.68 12.35
N THR A 22 -9.82 -5.69 12.67
CA THR A 22 -9.65 -4.55 11.76
C THR A 22 -8.79 -4.89 10.54
N ASP A 23 -8.03 -5.99 10.53
CA ASP A 23 -7.17 -6.35 9.40
C ASP A 23 -7.91 -7.16 8.33
N PRO A 24 -8.16 -6.60 7.13
CA PRO A 24 -8.90 -7.29 6.09
C PRO A 24 -8.16 -8.52 5.51
N GLN A 25 -6.83 -8.57 5.58
CA GLN A 25 -6.05 -9.73 5.12
C GLN A 25 -6.17 -10.92 6.07
N TYR A 26 -6.31 -10.64 7.37
CA TYR A 26 -6.52 -11.68 8.37
C TYR A 26 -7.89 -12.33 8.15
N ILE A 27 -8.94 -11.50 8.05
CA ILE A 27 -10.32 -11.97 7.85
C ILE A 27 -10.49 -12.69 6.51
N SER A 28 -9.85 -12.20 5.43
CA SER A 28 -9.97 -12.88 4.14
C SER A 28 -9.39 -14.29 4.15
N LYS A 29 -8.37 -14.55 4.99
CA LYS A 29 -7.72 -15.86 5.14
C LYS A 29 -8.45 -16.81 6.09
N THR A 30 -9.37 -16.33 6.93
CA THR A 30 -10.10 -17.22 7.86
C THR A 30 -10.97 -18.21 7.08
N LYS A 31 -10.90 -19.50 7.44
CA LYS A 31 -11.73 -20.53 6.84
C LYS A 31 -13.09 -20.52 7.53
N LEU A 32 -14.13 -20.10 6.81
CA LEU A 32 -15.51 -20.16 7.27
C LEU A 32 -16.31 -21.20 6.47
N PRO A 33 -17.30 -21.87 7.09
CA PRO A 33 -18.21 -22.77 6.40
C PRO A 33 -18.88 -22.10 5.19
N LYS A 34 -19.18 -22.87 4.13
CA LYS A 34 -19.80 -22.35 2.90
C LYS A 34 -21.09 -21.56 3.17
N LYS A 35 -21.88 -21.96 4.18
CA LYS A 35 -23.11 -21.29 4.62
C LYS A 35 -22.89 -19.84 5.11
N LEU A 36 -21.69 -19.52 5.58
CA LEU A 36 -21.33 -18.19 6.11
C LEU A 36 -20.52 -17.34 5.13
N ARG A 37 -20.45 -17.73 3.84
CA ARG A 37 -19.67 -17.00 2.83
C ARG A 37 -20.18 -15.57 2.63
N GLY A 38 -21.48 -15.32 2.71
CA GLY A 38 -22.08 -13.98 2.63
C GLY A 38 -21.65 -13.09 3.80
N VAL A 39 -21.76 -13.62 5.03
CA VAL A 39 -21.31 -12.93 6.24
C VAL A 39 -19.81 -12.60 6.16
N LYS A 40 -18.98 -13.55 5.71
CA LYS A 40 -17.55 -13.32 5.51
C LYS A 40 -17.29 -12.14 4.57
N LYS A 41 -17.99 -12.05 3.45
CA LYS A 41 -17.85 -10.93 2.49
C LYS A 41 -18.16 -9.60 3.17
N LEU A 42 -19.26 -9.51 3.93
CA LEU A 42 -19.64 -8.30 4.66
C LEU A 42 -18.57 -7.90 5.68
N VAL A 43 -18.05 -8.84 6.46
CA VAL A 43 -16.99 -8.57 7.46
C VAL A 43 -15.69 -8.13 6.78
N VAL A 44 -15.35 -8.68 5.61
CA VAL A 44 -14.18 -8.23 4.83
C VAL A 44 -14.38 -6.81 4.30
N ILE A 45 -15.55 -6.47 3.77
CA ILE A 45 -15.83 -5.10 3.30
C ILE A 45 -15.77 -4.13 4.49
N TYR A 46 -16.35 -4.51 5.62
CA TYR A 46 -16.36 -3.68 6.82
C TYR A 46 -14.96 -3.46 7.42
N SER A 47 -14.15 -4.51 7.52
CA SER A 47 -12.77 -4.38 7.97
C SER A 47 -11.93 -3.50 7.03
N ARG A 48 -12.19 -3.53 5.72
CA ARG A 48 -11.57 -2.59 4.77
C ARG A 48 -12.02 -1.15 5.01
N TYR A 49 -13.29 -0.92 5.31
CA TYR A 49 -13.80 0.41 5.66
C TYR A 49 -13.12 0.96 6.91
N LEU A 50 -13.02 0.15 7.98
CA LEU A 50 -12.33 0.51 9.21
C LEU A 50 -10.85 0.80 8.98
N TYR A 51 -10.16 -0.10 8.25
CA TYR A 51 -8.72 -0.01 8.05
C TYR A 51 -8.32 1.15 7.13
N SER A 52 -9.12 1.43 6.09
CA SER A 52 -8.92 2.59 5.20
C SER A 52 -9.15 3.93 5.90
N GLY A 53 -10.05 3.98 6.89
CA GLY A 53 -10.30 5.15 7.73
C GLY A 53 -9.17 5.52 8.69
N GLY A 54 -8.05 4.79 8.67
CA GLY A 54 -6.85 5.11 9.44
C GLY A 54 -6.87 4.65 10.90
N HIS A 55 -5.85 5.06 11.64
CA HIS A 55 -5.64 4.62 13.02
C HIS A 55 -6.78 5.02 13.95
N PHE A 56 -7.35 6.20 13.77
CA PHE A 56 -8.42 6.72 14.61
C PHE A 56 -9.67 5.82 14.57
N ARG A 57 -10.17 5.49 13.37
CA ARG A 57 -11.36 4.65 13.21
C ARG A 57 -11.14 3.21 13.70
N ARG A 58 -9.92 2.69 13.55
CA ARG A 58 -9.54 1.38 14.12
C ARG A 58 -9.53 1.39 15.65
N LEU A 59 -8.98 2.45 16.26
CA LEU A 59 -9.00 2.63 17.71
C LEU A 59 -10.43 2.77 18.24
N LEU A 60 -11.28 3.51 17.54
CA LEU A 60 -12.70 3.64 17.89
C LEU A 60 -13.40 2.27 17.89
N PHE A 61 -13.19 1.45 16.87
CA PHE A 61 -13.75 0.09 16.84
C PHE A 61 -13.26 -0.79 17.99
N VAL A 62 -11.96 -0.74 18.31
CA VAL A 62 -11.42 -1.45 19.48
C VAL A 62 -12.09 -0.97 20.77
N LEU A 63 -12.25 0.34 20.93
CA LEU A 63 -12.87 0.94 22.10
C LEU A 63 -14.34 0.54 22.25
N VAL A 64 -15.07 0.40 21.14
CA VAL A 64 -16.44 -0.13 21.10
C VAL A 64 -16.48 -1.59 21.55
N VAL A 65 -15.59 -2.44 21.08
CA VAL A 65 -15.54 -3.86 21.50
C VAL A 65 -15.19 -3.99 22.98
N VAL A 66 -14.26 -3.17 23.47
CA VAL A 66 -13.92 -3.10 24.90
C VAL A 66 -15.12 -2.60 25.71
N SER A 67 -15.84 -1.60 25.20
CA SER A 67 -17.05 -1.04 25.84
C SER A 67 -18.19 -2.05 25.90
N LEU A 68 -18.43 -2.81 24.83
CA LEU A 68 -19.40 -3.92 24.82
C LEU A 68 -19.00 -5.02 25.79
N SER A 69 -17.72 -5.39 25.81
CA SER A 69 -17.20 -6.41 26.72
C SER A 69 -17.34 -5.96 28.18
N TYR A 70 -17.10 -4.68 28.45
CA TYR A 70 -17.31 -4.10 29.77
C TYR A 70 -18.77 -4.23 30.22
N VAL A 71 -19.73 -3.79 29.39
CA VAL A 71 -21.16 -3.87 29.70
C VAL A 71 -21.63 -5.32 29.91
N LEU A 72 -21.09 -6.29 29.15
CA LEU A 72 -21.51 -7.69 29.23
C LEU A 72 -20.90 -8.46 30.41
N PHE A 73 -19.65 -8.16 30.77
CA PHE A 73 -18.88 -8.97 31.72
C PHE A 73 -18.70 -8.31 33.10
N THR A 74 -19.12 -7.06 33.27
CA THR A 74 -19.06 -6.38 34.57
C THR A 74 -20.44 -6.02 35.08
N ASP A 75 -20.61 -6.07 36.41
CA ASP A 75 -21.81 -5.60 37.08
C ASP A 75 -21.83 -4.06 37.03
N SER A 76 -22.36 -3.53 35.92
CA SER A 76 -22.32 -2.12 35.52
C SER A 76 -23.03 -1.21 36.53
N SER A 77 -23.91 -1.78 37.35
CA SER A 77 -24.67 -1.11 38.42
C SER A 77 -23.77 -0.34 39.41
N LYS A 78 -22.53 -0.79 39.62
CA LYS A 78 -21.54 -0.16 40.51
C LYS A 78 -20.78 1.01 39.88
N TYR A 79 -20.84 1.16 38.55
CA TYR A 79 -20.01 2.09 37.78
C TYR A 79 -20.81 2.80 36.68
N LYS A 80 -21.97 3.37 37.04
CA LYS A 80 -22.91 4.06 36.11
C LYS A 80 -22.24 5.08 35.18
N PHE A 81 -21.21 5.78 35.64
CA PHE A 81 -20.48 6.75 34.81
C PHE A 81 -19.73 6.08 33.64
N ILE A 82 -19.04 4.97 33.91
CA ILE A 82 -18.28 4.22 32.90
C ILE A 82 -19.24 3.53 31.94
N GLU A 83 -20.36 3.02 32.45
CA GLU A 83 -21.45 2.46 31.65
C GLU A 83 -22.04 3.49 30.67
N ASN A 84 -22.35 4.70 31.13
CA ASN A 84 -22.84 5.78 30.26
C ASN A 84 -21.82 6.17 29.18
N MET A 85 -20.53 6.20 29.52
CA MET A 85 -19.46 6.41 28.53
C MET A 85 -19.41 5.27 27.50
N ALA A 86 -19.49 4.01 27.93
CA ALA A 86 -19.50 2.85 27.05
C ALA A 86 -20.68 2.91 26.06
N PHE A 87 -21.89 3.21 26.54
CA PHE A 87 -23.05 3.39 25.66
C PHE A 87 -22.91 4.56 24.70
N SER A 88 -22.32 5.68 25.14
CA SER A 88 -22.08 6.84 24.27
C SER A 88 -21.11 6.51 23.13
N VAL A 89 -20.02 5.79 23.43
CA VAL A 89 -19.07 5.30 22.43
C VAL A 89 -19.75 4.37 21.42
N ILE A 90 -20.54 3.40 21.92
CA ILE A 90 -21.27 2.45 21.07
C ILE A 90 -22.24 3.20 20.15
N ALA A 91 -23.00 4.16 20.70
CA ALA A 91 -23.95 4.97 19.92
C ALA A 91 -23.24 5.81 18.86
N ALA A 92 -22.16 6.51 19.21
CA ALA A 92 -21.37 7.30 18.25
C ALA A 92 -20.83 6.43 17.10
N PHE A 93 -20.38 5.20 17.41
CA PHE A 93 -19.92 4.26 16.39
C PHE A 93 -21.04 3.76 15.49
N ILE A 94 -22.22 3.47 16.05
CA ILE A 94 -23.41 3.09 15.26
C ILE A 94 -23.75 4.22 14.28
N PHE A 95 -23.80 5.48 14.74
CA PHE A 95 -24.08 6.61 13.86
C PHE A 95 -23.02 6.79 12.76
N ASP A 96 -21.72 6.70 13.07
CA ASP A 96 -20.66 6.73 12.05
C ASP A 96 -20.84 5.60 11.03
N THR A 97 -21.20 4.41 11.50
CA THR A 97 -21.39 3.24 10.65
C THR A 97 -22.59 3.38 9.73
N PHE A 98 -23.75 3.80 10.23
CA PHE A 98 -24.96 3.88 9.41
C PHE A 98 -24.95 5.08 8.45
N LEU A 99 -24.43 6.23 8.88
CA LEU A 99 -24.47 7.45 8.07
C LEU A 99 -23.34 7.51 7.04
N ASN A 100 -22.11 7.13 7.45
CA ASN A 100 -20.93 7.40 6.63
C ASN A 100 -20.50 6.19 5.79
N PHE A 101 -20.84 4.95 6.19
CA PHE A 101 -20.35 3.75 5.50
C PHE A 101 -20.72 3.73 4.02
N GLN A 102 -22.00 3.88 3.66
CA GLN A 102 -22.43 3.78 2.27
C GLN A 102 -21.83 4.89 1.39
N LYS A 103 -21.87 6.14 1.89
CA LYS A 103 -21.35 7.31 1.18
C LYS A 103 -19.84 7.21 0.96
N GLU A 104 -19.08 6.88 2.00
CA GLU A 104 -17.63 6.71 1.90
C GLU A 104 -17.25 5.50 1.05
N GLN A 105 -17.98 4.40 1.16
CA GLN A 105 -17.72 3.19 0.36
C GLN A 105 -17.81 3.50 -1.13
N LEU A 106 -18.84 4.24 -1.55
CA LEU A 106 -19.02 4.65 -2.94
C LEU A 106 -17.87 5.56 -3.40
N HIS A 107 -17.49 6.55 -2.59
CA HIS A 107 -16.37 7.45 -2.90
C HIS A 107 -15.03 6.70 -3.02
N LYS A 108 -14.73 5.82 -2.05
CA LYS A 108 -13.54 4.94 -2.05
C LYS A 108 -13.49 4.05 -3.29
N THR A 109 -14.63 3.48 -3.71
CA THR A 109 -14.70 2.67 -4.95
C THR A 109 -14.42 3.51 -6.19
N MET A 110 -14.95 4.75 -6.27
CA MET A 110 -14.67 5.64 -7.40
C MET A 110 -13.19 6.01 -7.50
N VAL A 111 -12.58 6.41 -6.38
CA VAL A 111 -11.14 6.75 -6.31
C VAL A 111 -10.26 5.52 -6.59
N SER A 112 -10.63 4.35 -6.07
CA SER A 112 -9.92 3.10 -6.38
C SER A 112 -9.92 2.80 -7.88
N ARG A 113 -11.08 2.91 -8.54
CA ARG A 113 -11.20 2.67 -9.98
C ARG A 113 -10.40 3.66 -10.83
N SER A 114 -10.36 4.94 -10.45
CA SER A 114 -9.61 5.95 -11.21
C SER A 114 -8.11 5.71 -11.19
N TRP A 115 -7.58 5.14 -10.10
CA TRP A 115 -6.14 4.90 -9.93
C TRP A 115 -5.69 3.47 -10.26
N GLN A 116 -6.62 2.56 -10.51
CA GLN A 116 -6.32 1.14 -10.71
C GLN A 116 -5.41 0.88 -11.92
N SER A 117 -5.64 1.56 -13.05
CA SER A 117 -4.83 1.40 -14.26
C SER A 117 -3.40 1.89 -14.07
N SER A 118 -3.23 3.06 -13.46
CA SER A 118 -1.91 3.64 -13.13
C SER A 118 -1.13 2.76 -12.16
N TYR A 119 -1.80 2.24 -11.13
CA TYR A 119 -1.21 1.28 -10.20
C TYR A 119 -0.78 -0.02 -10.90
N ASN A 120 -1.66 -0.61 -11.72
CA ASN A 120 -1.34 -1.83 -12.48
C ASN A 120 -0.14 -1.61 -13.40
N SER A 121 -0.08 -0.46 -14.08
CA SER A 121 1.06 -0.09 -14.92
C SER A 121 2.37 0.03 -14.12
N CYS A 122 2.34 0.61 -12.92
CA CYS A 122 3.48 0.66 -12.02
C CYS A 122 3.94 -0.75 -11.59
N TYR A 123 2.99 -1.64 -11.29
CA TYR A 123 3.27 -3.02 -10.91
C TYR A 123 3.83 -3.85 -12.08
N ASP A 124 3.28 -3.71 -13.28
CA ASP A 124 3.73 -4.46 -14.44
C ASP A 124 5.11 -4.01 -14.91
N ARG A 125 5.43 -2.71 -14.84
CA ARG A 125 6.80 -2.21 -15.10
C ARG A 125 7.84 -2.83 -14.18
N GLU A 126 7.53 -3.03 -12.90
CA GLU A 126 8.44 -3.74 -11.98
C GLU A 126 8.70 -5.17 -12.44
N LYS A 127 7.67 -5.90 -12.89
CA LYS A 127 7.85 -7.26 -13.42
C LYS A 127 8.72 -7.27 -14.66
N VAL A 128 8.57 -6.28 -15.56
CA VAL A 128 9.44 -6.15 -16.74
C VAL A 128 10.88 -5.93 -16.33
N VAL A 129 11.13 -5.00 -15.40
CA VAL A 129 12.48 -4.74 -14.88
C VAL A 129 13.08 -5.99 -14.26
N LEU A 130 12.31 -6.75 -13.47
CA LEU A 130 12.75 -8.02 -12.93
C LEU A 130 13.02 -9.07 -14.03
N ALA A 131 12.16 -9.13 -15.05
CA ALA A 131 12.27 -10.06 -16.17
C ALA A 131 13.53 -9.81 -17.02
N LEU A 132 13.89 -8.54 -17.23
CA LEU A 132 15.12 -8.13 -17.91
C LEU A 132 16.36 -8.71 -17.22
N TYR A 133 16.35 -8.78 -15.89
CA TYR A 133 17.44 -9.39 -15.14
C TYR A 133 17.36 -10.92 -15.07
N SER A 134 16.19 -11.54 -15.26
CA SER A 134 16.03 -13.01 -15.21
C SER A 134 16.31 -13.72 -16.53
N GLU A 135 16.02 -13.11 -17.69
CA GLU A 135 16.12 -13.77 -19.01
C GLU A 135 17.29 -13.29 -19.88
N GLY A 136 18.49 -13.17 -19.29
CA GLY A 136 19.65 -12.67 -20.05
C GLY A 136 21.07 -13.02 -19.58
N ARG A 137 21.28 -14.15 -18.86
CA ARG A 137 22.62 -14.64 -18.40
C ARG A 137 23.47 -13.60 -17.65
N ALA A 138 23.05 -13.22 -16.45
CA ALA A 138 23.93 -12.78 -15.36
C ALA A 138 23.22 -12.93 -14.01
N LEU A 139 22.69 -14.13 -13.73
CA LEU A 139 22.49 -14.56 -12.35
C LEU A 139 23.82 -15.17 -11.90
N PRO A 140 24.59 -14.57 -10.97
CA PRO A 140 25.05 -15.41 -9.89
C PRO A 140 23.77 -15.94 -9.24
N MET A 141 23.66 -17.27 -9.14
CA MET A 141 22.57 -17.97 -8.46
C MET A 141 22.02 -17.15 -7.29
N LYS A 142 20.70 -16.94 -7.28
CA LYS A 142 19.95 -16.18 -6.25
C LYS A 142 20.26 -14.68 -6.24
N LEU A 143 19.66 -13.94 -7.18
CA LEU A 143 19.54 -12.49 -7.07
C LEU A 143 18.67 -12.20 -5.84
N GLN A 144 19.33 -11.87 -4.74
CA GLN A 144 18.64 -11.52 -3.51
C GLN A 144 17.94 -10.18 -3.77
N LEU A 145 16.60 -10.15 -3.72
CA LEU A 145 15.76 -8.99 -4.03
C LEU A 145 16.22 -7.67 -3.35
N HIS A 146 16.95 -7.77 -2.23
CA HIS A 146 17.52 -6.64 -1.54
C HIS A 146 18.68 -5.94 -2.28
N LEU A 147 19.24 -6.53 -3.34
CA LEU A 147 20.33 -5.97 -4.16
C LEU A 147 19.84 -5.29 -5.45
N LEU A 148 18.54 -5.33 -5.75
CA LEU A 148 17.96 -4.76 -6.97
C LEU A 148 18.30 -3.26 -7.14
N HIS A 149 18.23 -2.49 -6.05
CA HIS A 149 18.58 -1.07 -6.06
C HIS A 149 20.01 -0.81 -6.55
N ARG A 150 20.97 -1.65 -6.13
CA ARG A 150 22.39 -1.53 -6.51
C ARG A 150 22.60 -1.90 -7.96
N LEU A 151 21.93 -2.95 -8.46
CA LEU A 151 21.99 -3.36 -9.85
C LEU A 151 21.43 -2.29 -10.79
N ILE A 152 20.29 -1.70 -10.43
CA ILE A 152 19.66 -0.62 -11.19
C ILE A 152 20.56 0.62 -11.17
N PHE A 153 21.06 1.02 -10.00
CA PHE A 153 22.02 2.13 -9.88
C PHE A 153 23.24 1.92 -10.78
N MET A 154 23.88 0.76 -10.70
CA MET A 154 25.05 0.44 -11.53
C MET A 154 24.73 0.45 -13.02
N SER A 155 23.54 -0.02 -13.42
CA SER A 155 23.11 -0.07 -14.82
C SER A 155 22.83 1.33 -15.40
N ILE A 156 22.38 2.27 -14.57
CA ILE A 156 22.13 3.65 -14.97
C ILE A 156 23.45 4.44 -15.03
N ILE A 157 24.27 4.37 -13.98
CA ILE A 157 25.47 5.22 -13.85
C ILE A 157 26.68 4.68 -14.64
N TYR A 158 26.87 3.36 -14.67
CA TYR A 158 28.02 2.71 -15.35
C TYR A 158 27.55 1.89 -16.56
N SER A 159 26.71 2.51 -17.39
CA SER A 159 25.92 1.90 -18.47
C SER A 159 26.71 1.16 -19.57
N GLN A 160 28.04 1.26 -19.59
CA GLN A 160 28.90 0.89 -20.72
C GLN A 160 28.84 -0.59 -21.16
N ASN A 161 28.32 -1.52 -20.34
CA ASN A 161 28.26 -2.95 -20.66
C ASN A 161 26.84 -3.56 -20.66
N ASN A 162 25.80 -2.77 -20.39
CA ASN A 162 24.44 -3.27 -20.20
C ASN A 162 23.55 -2.91 -21.39
N VAL A 163 23.75 -3.59 -22.52
CA VAL A 163 22.96 -3.41 -23.75
C VAL A 163 22.19 -4.66 -24.17
N THR A 164 21.08 -4.47 -24.86
CA THR A 164 20.32 -5.55 -25.47
C THR A 164 21.12 -6.26 -26.58
N LYS A 165 21.22 -7.58 -26.51
CA LYS A 165 21.93 -8.39 -27.52
C LYS A 165 21.08 -8.73 -28.74
N LYS A 166 19.75 -8.64 -28.60
CA LYS A 166 18.73 -8.93 -29.60
C LYS A 166 17.60 -7.91 -29.44
N ILE A 167 16.72 -7.83 -30.43
CA ILE A 167 15.48 -7.07 -30.31
C ILE A 167 14.59 -7.76 -29.28
N ILE A 168 14.02 -6.99 -28.35
CA ILE A 168 13.13 -7.49 -27.30
C ILE A 168 11.88 -6.61 -27.29
N SER A 169 10.70 -7.21 -27.27
CA SER A 169 9.44 -6.50 -27.07
C SER A 169 8.85 -6.91 -25.72
N LEU A 170 8.54 -5.94 -24.85
CA LEU A 170 8.09 -6.19 -23.48
C LEU A 170 6.79 -5.42 -23.18
N PRO A 171 5.90 -5.97 -22.34
CA PRO A 171 4.68 -5.28 -21.93
C PRO A 171 4.99 -4.14 -20.96
N TRP A 172 4.91 -2.88 -21.38
CA TRP A 172 5.33 -1.74 -20.55
C TRP A 172 4.22 -1.19 -19.66
N SER A 173 3.00 -1.06 -20.16
CA SER A 173 1.88 -0.57 -19.36
C SER A 173 0.56 -1.14 -19.83
N SER A 174 -0.41 -1.22 -18.92
CA SER A 174 -1.77 -1.65 -19.22
C SER A 174 -2.72 -0.53 -18.80
N ASN A 175 -3.41 0.04 -19.78
CA ASN A 175 -4.43 1.06 -19.56
C ASN A 175 -5.77 0.64 -20.18
N GLY A 176 -6.81 1.46 -20.03
CA GLY A 176 -8.12 1.19 -20.61
C GLY A 176 -8.13 1.06 -22.15
N ASN A 177 -7.03 1.46 -22.81
CA ASN A 177 -6.86 1.38 -24.27
C ASN A 177 -6.05 0.14 -24.69
N GLY A 178 -5.69 -0.74 -23.76
CA GLY A 178 -4.99 -2.00 -24.02
C GLY A 178 -3.58 -2.08 -23.43
N LEU A 179 -2.85 -3.11 -23.86
CA LEU A 179 -1.46 -3.37 -23.46
C LEU A 179 -0.51 -2.56 -24.35
N LYS A 180 0.22 -1.62 -23.76
CA LYS A 180 1.31 -0.89 -24.42
C LYS A 180 2.59 -1.72 -24.35
N MET A 181 3.17 -2.01 -25.51
CA MET A 181 4.47 -2.67 -25.62
C MET A 181 5.60 -1.63 -25.69
N ILE A 182 6.80 -2.01 -25.24
CA ILE A 182 8.04 -1.28 -25.49
C ILE A 182 8.98 -2.17 -26.31
N ASP A 183 9.44 -1.65 -27.44
CA ASP A 183 10.36 -2.33 -28.32
C ASP A 183 11.78 -1.81 -28.07
N LEU A 184 12.65 -2.71 -27.62
CA LEU A 184 14.05 -2.44 -27.34
C LEU A 184 14.86 -2.96 -28.54
N PRO A 185 15.42 -2.07 -29.38
CA PRO A 185 16.25 -2.50 -30.50
C PRO A 185 17.53 -3.15 -30.00
N LYS A 186 18.24 -3.89 -30.86
CA LYS A 186 19.56 -4.44 -30.54
C LYS A 186 20.55 -3.28 -30.27
N GLY A 187 21.29 -3.35 -29.16
CA GLY A 187 22.23 -2.32 -28.74
C GLY A 187 21.62 -1.23 -27.85
N PHE A 188 20.34 -1.34 -27.49
CA PHE A 188 19.68 -0.43 -26.55
C PHE A 188 20.30 -0.53 -25.16
N VAL A 189 20.58 0.61 -24.54
CA VAL A 189 21.20 0.72 -23.22
C VAL A 189 20.15 0.55 -22.12
N PHE A 190 20.26 -0.49 -21.29
CA PHE A 190 19.28 -0.77 -20.23
C PHE A 190 19.16 0.38 -19.21
N GLY A 191 20.21 1.16 -19.01
CA GLY A 191 20.20 2.34 -18.14
C GLY A 191 19.07 3.32 -18.47
N ASP A 192 18.79 3.56 -19.75
CA ASP A 192 17.76 4.51 -20.19
C ASP A 192 16.36 4.02 -19.81
N LEU A 193 16.08 2.74 -20.05
CA LEU A 193 14.81 2.13 -19.66
C LEU A 193 14.60 2.12 -18.14
N LEU A 194 15.67 1.92 -17.37
CA LEU A 194 15.62 1.95 -15.91
C LEU A 194 15.44 3.36 -15.37
N LEU A 195 16.00 4.37 -16.03
CA LEU A 195 15.74 5.77 -15.71
C LEU A 195 14.27 6.12 -16.01
N ASP A 196 13.75 5.69 -17.16
CA ASP A 196 12.34 5.87 -17.52
C ASP A 196 11.40 5.15 -16.54
N PHE A 197 11.79 3.97 -16.04
CA PHE A 197 11.05 3.30 -14.97
C PHE A 197 10.90 4.19 -13.73
N ILE A 198 11.98 4.84 -13.27
CA ILE A 198 11.96 5.74 -12.10
C ILE A 198 11.16 7.00 -12.40
N ARG A 199 11.29 7.58 -13.61
CA ARG A 199 10.51 8.75 -14.04
C ARG A 199 9.01 8.48 -14.05
N GLU A 200 8.61 7.33 -14.58
CA GLU A 200 7.20 6.93 -14.62
C GLU A 200 6.66 6.62 -13.21
N ASP A 201 7.50 6.12 -12.30
CA ASP A 201 7.14 6.01 -10.88
C ASP A 201 6.96 7.38 -10.24
N ALA A 202 7.87 8.34 -10.49
CA ALA A 202 7.77 9.71 -10.01
C ALA A 202 6.49 10.41 -10.48
N LYS A 203 6.17 10.33 -11.77
CA LYS A 203 4.92 10.87 -12.34
C LYS A 203 3.69 10.28 -11.66
N PHE A 204 3.66 8.96 -11.48
CA PHE A 204 2.57 8.26 -10.83
C PHE A 204 2.41 8.70 -9.37
N ILE A 205 3.47 8.57 -8.57
CA ILE A 205 3.35 8.80 -7.12
C ILE A 205 3.12 10.26 -6.79
N ASN A 206 3.71 11.19 -7.55
CA ASN A 206 3.49 12.62 -7.33
C ASN A 206 2.03 13.00 -7.61
N SER A 207 1.48 12.52 -8.72
CA SER A 207 0.07 12.73 -9.06
C SER A 207 -0.87 12.07 -8.04
N PHE A 208 -0.53 10.87 -7.58
CA PHE A 208 -1.31 10.12 -6.60
C PHE A 208 -1.31 10.80 -5.22
N TYR A 209 -0.14 11.29 -4.77
CA TYR A 209 0.02 11.95 -3.48
C TYR A 209 -0.69 13.31 -3.43
N LEU A 210 -0.68 14.06 -4.54
CA LEU A 210 -1.33 15.36 -4.65
C LEU A 210 -2.85 15.28 -4.87
N ASP A 211 -3.40 14.10 -5.13
CA ASP A 211 -4.85 13.92 -5.30
C ASP A 211 -5.59 14.01 -3.95
N GLU A 212 -6.27 15.12 -3.73
CA GLU A 212 -7.08 15.36 -2.53
C GLU A 212 -8.17 14.28 -2.31
N LYS A 213 -8.69 13.67 -3.39
CA LYS A 213 -9.70 12.62 -3.28
C LYS A 213 -9.09 11.35 -2.71
N VAL A 214 -7.83 11.05 -3.04
CA VAL A 214 -7.07 9.96 -2.41
C VAL A 214 -6.84 10.27 -0.94
N ALA A 215 -6.38 11.49 -0.64
CA ALA A 215 -6.03 11.89 0.72
C ALA A 215 -7.22 11.84 1.69
N THR A 216 -8.40 12.22 1.21
CA THR A 216 -9.66 12.18 1.97
C THR A 216 -10.25 10.77 2.04
N SER A 217 -10.21 9.99 0.95
CA SER A 217 -10.78 8.64 0.90
C SER A 217 -9.94 7.60 1.64
N PHE A 218 -8.62 7.72 1.59
CA PHE A 218 -7.69 6.70 2.09
C PHE A 218 -6.61 7.31 3.00
N PRO A 219 -6.97 8.01 4.09
CA PRO A 219 -6.02 8.71 4.94
C PRO A 219 -4.87 7.82 5.47
N SER A 220 -5.15 6.53 5.65
CA SER A 220 -4.15 5.52 6.03
C SER A 220 -2.95 5.35 5.07
N ILE A 221 -3.05 5.80 3.81
CA ILE A 221 -1.97 5.69 2.82
C ILE A 221 -1.13 6.98 2.71
N ASN A 222 -1.58 8.10 3.27
CA ASN A 222 -0.98 9.42 3.03
C ASN A 222 0.50 9.48 3.44
N ASP A 223 0.83 8.98 4.64
CA ASP A 223 2.20 8.99 5.12
C ASP A 223 3.16 8.16 4.26
N LEU A 224 2.70 7.00 3.79
CA LEU A 224 3.47 6.14 2.90
C LEU A 224 3.60 6.74 1.50
N SER A 225 2.52 7.36 1.00
CA SER A 225 2.52 8.04 -0.30
C SER A 225 3.49 9.21 -0.29
N ARG A 226 3.49 10.01 0.79
CA ARG A 226 4.44 11.11 1.00
C ARG A 226 5.89 10.63 1.04
N ARG A 227 6.18 9.59 1.83
CA ARG A 227 7.54 9.01 1.93
C ARG A 227 8.01 8.45 0.59
N PHE A 228 7.14 7.74 -0.12
CA PHE A 228 7.45 7.21 -1.43
C PHE A 228 7.68 8.34 -2.45
N ASN A 229 6.80 9.35 -2.48
CA ASN A 229 6.95 10.52 -3.34
C ASN A 229 8.29 11.22 -3.13
N ASN A 230 8.59 11.59 -1.89
CA ASN A 230 9.81 12.30 -1.54
C ASN A 230 11.05 11.46 -1.88
N SER A 231 11.06 10.18 -1.51
CA SER A 231 12.21 9.33 -1.77
C SER A 231 12.46 9.10 -3.27
N CYS A 232 11.40 8.95 -4.06
CA CYS A 232 11.44 8.78 -5.50
C CYS A 232 11.94 10.04 -6.21
N LEU A 233 11.37 11.21 -5.91
CA LEU A 233 11.77 12.49 -6.52
C LEU A 233 13.21 12.85 -6.19
N ILE A 234 13.63 12.66 -4.93
CA ILE A 234 15.02 12.90 -4.52
C ILE A 234 15.97 11.93 -5.24
N ALA A 235 15.63 10.64 -5.33
CA ALA A 235 16.46 9.66 -6.04
C ALA A 235 16.60 10.02 -7.53
N LEU A 236 15.49 10.38 -8.17
CA LEU A 236 15.46 10.77 -9.58
C LEU A 236 16.32 12.02 -9.83
N SER A 237 16.11 13.09 -9.06
CA SER A 237 16.88 14.34 -9.21
C SER A 237 18.38 14.13 -9.02
N MET A 238 18.79 13.31 -8.04
CA MET A 238 20.21 12.99 -7.83
C MET A 238 20.80 12.21 -9.01
N ILE A 239 20.05 11.27 -9.60
CA ILE A 239 20.49 10.50 -10.77
C ILE A 239 20.58 11.41 -12.00
N GLU A 240 19.57 12.23 -12.26
CA GLU A 240 19.53 13.11 -13.44
C GLU A 240 20.63 14.18 -13.37
N THR A 241 20.89 14.74 -12.18
CA THR A 241 22.03 15.63 -11.95
C THR A 241 23.36 14.92 -12.22
N LYS A 242 23.52 13.67 -11.74
CA LYS A 242 24.74 12.88 -11.95
C LYS A 242 24.99 12.58 -13.42
N LEU A 243 23.93 12.38 -14.20
CA LEU A 243 23.96 12.16 -15.65
C LEU A 243 24.12 13.46 -16.46
N GLY A 244 24.13 14.64 -15.80
CA GLY A 244 24.21 15.94 -16.47
C GLY A 244 22.94 16.36 -17.20
N LEU A 245 21.79 15.76 -16.86
CA LEU A 245 20.48 16.05 -17.46
C LEU A 245 19.79 17.24 -16.79
N GLU A 246 20.09 17.49 -15.51
CA GLU A 246 19.56 18.61 -14.74
C GLU A 246 20.69 19.31 -13.96
N ASN A 247 20.45 20.59 -13.61
CA ASN A 247 21.33 21.35 -12.72
C ASN A 247 20.90 21.14 -11.26
N GLY A 248 21.82 20.77 -10.38
CA GLY A 248 21.47 20.49 -8.98
C GLY A 248 22.63 20.02 -8.12
N TRP A 249 22.30 19.50 -6.93
CA TRP A 249 23.29 18.91 -6.03
C TRP A 249 23.77 17.55 -6.57
N ASN A 250 25.05 17.48 -6.93
CA ASN A 250 25.66 16.25 -7.40
C ASN A 250 26.01 15.35 -6.20
N GLY A 251 25.13 14.40 -5.88
CA GLY A 251 25.38 13.40 -4.86
C GLY A 251 26.51 12.45 -5.25
N ASN A 252 27.32 12.04 -4.27
CA ASN A 252 28.30 10.97 -4.51
C ASN A 252 27.59 9.60 -4.69
N ASP A 253 28.30 8.64 -5.30
CA ASP A 253 27.71 7.35 -5.69
C ASP A 253 27.12 6.57 -4.49
N GLU A 254 27.75 6.69 -3.32
CA GLU A 254 27.25 6.10 -2.07
C GLU A 254 25.91 6.70 -1.63
N THR A 255 25.77 8.03 -1.72
CA THR A 255 24.53 8.72 -1.32
C THR A 255 23.41 8.38 -2.29
N ILE A 256 23.67 8.37 -3.59
CA ILE A 256 22.67 8.00 -4.61
C ILE A 256 22.21 6.56 -4.38
N ASN A 257 23.14 5.63 -4.16
CA ASN A 257 22.80 4.23 -3.90
C ASN A 257 22.00 4.05 -2.60
N LYS A 258 22.33 4.79 -1.54
CA LYS A 258 21.54 4.80 -0.28
C LYS A 258 20.13 5.32 -0.51
N GLN A 259 19.99 6.39 -1.29
CA GLN A 259 18.70 6.97 -1.62
C GLN A 259 17.86 6.04 -2.50
N MET A 260 18.48 5.37 -3.46
CA MET A 260 17.84 4.33 -4.28
C MET A 260 17.33 3.17 -3.42
N LYS A 261 18.11 2.73 -2.44
CA LYS A 261 17.66 1.71 -1.47
C LYS A 261 16.41 2.16 -0.70
N LEU A 262 16.37 3.42 -0.26
CA LEU A 262 15.21 3.99 0.41
C LEU A 262 14.00 4.03 -0.51
N TYR A 263 14.16 4.56 -1.73
CA TYR A 263 13.11 4.59 -2.76
C TYR A 263 12.48 3.21 -2.99
N PHE A 264 13.27 2.16 -3.23
CA PHE A 264 12.72 0.82 -3.45
C PHE A 264 12.04 0.23 -2.20
N SER A 265 12.54 0.55 -1.01
CA SER A 265 11.90 0.14 0.25
C SER A 265 10.53 0.79 0.42
N GLU A 266 10.46 2.11 0.25
CA GLU A 266 9.21 2.87 0.36
C GLU A 266 8.22 2.47 -0.73
N ARG A 267 8.68 2.28 -1.97
CA ARG A 267 7.89 1.72 -3.08
C ARG A 267 7.25 0.40 -2.70
N LYS A 268 8.03 -0.55 -2.18
CA LYS A 268 7.52 -1.87 -1.78
C LYS A 268 6.47 -1.77 -0.66
N GLN A 269 6.70 -0.91 0.33
CA GLN A 269 5.74 -0.68 1.41
C GLN A 269 4.44 -0.06 0.88
N PHE A 270 4.55 0.94 0.01
CA PHE A 270 3.43 1.59 -0.66
C PHE A 270 2.63 0.58 -1.48
N MET A 271 3.26 -0.18 -2.38
CA MET A 271 2.56 -1.13 -3.27
C MET A 271 1.80 -2.19 -2.47
N LYS A 272 2.40 -2.71 -1.39
CA LYS A 272 1.74 -3.67 -0.48
C LYS A 272 0.53 -3.06 0.22
N LEU A 273 0.64 -1.82 0.68
CA LEU A 273 -0.46 -1.15 1.38
C LEU A 273 -1.57 -0.76 0.40
N TYR A 274 -1.23 -0.24 -0.79
CA TYR A 274 -2.18 0.05 -1.86
C TYR A 274 -2.98 -1.19 -2.24
N GLU A 275 -2.34 -2.35 -2.39
CA GLU A 275 -3.04 -3.59 -2.70
C GLU A 275 -4.02 -3.98 -1.57
N LYS A 276 -3.60 -3.85 -0.32
CA LYS A 276 -4.43 -4.14 0.85
C LYS A 276 -5.64 -3.20 0.95
N LEU A 277 -5.45 -1.93 0.60
CA LEU A 277 -6.40 -0.84 0.87
C LEU A 277 -7.27 -0.45 -0.30
N ILE A 278 -6.69 -0.30 -1.49
CA ILE A 278 -7.29 0.43 -2.61
C ILE A 278 -7.64 -0.53 -3.73
N SER A 279 -6.72 -1.41 -4.17
CA SER A 279 -6.98 -2.28 -5.34
C SER A 279 -8.19 -3.17 -5.16
N ASN A 280 -8.42 -3.56 -3.92
CA ASN A 280 -9.48 -4.46 -3.49
C ASN A 280 -10.89 -3.84 -3.48
N TYR A 281 -11.01 -2.51 -3.63
CA TYR A 281 -12.30 -1.82 -3.83
C TYR A 281 -12.73 -1.81 -5.31
N GLY A 282 -11.77 -1.80 -6.24
CA GLY A 282 -12.00 -1.78 -7.69
C GLY A 282 -12.45 -3.12 -8.28
N VAL A 283 -12.08 -4.24 -7.63
CA VAL A 283 -12.40 -5.61 -8.06
C VAL A 283 -13.83 -6.04 -7.69
N VAL A 284 -14.54 -5.26 -6.86
CA VAL A 284 -15.96 -5.51 -6.58
C VAL A 284 -16.80 -4.94 -7.71
N GLY A 285 -16.68 -5.57 -8.89
CA GLY A 285 -17.81 -5.67 -9.81
C GLY A 285 -18.88 -6.52 -9.12
N TRP A 286 -20.10 -6.03 -9.17
CA TRP A 286 -21.29 -6.73 -8.67
C TRP A 286 -21.47 -8.07 -9.38
#